data_AF-A0AAV7V3N2-F1
#
_entry.id   AF-A0AAV7V3N2-F1
#
_cell.length_a   1.000
_cell.length_b   1.000
_cell.length_c   1.000
_cell.angle_alpha   90.00
_cell.angle_beta   90.00
_cell.angle_gamma   90.00
#
_symmetry.space_group_name_H-M   'P 1'
#
loop_
_entity.id
_entity.type
_entity.pdbx_description
1 polymer ?
#
loop_
_entity_poly.entity_id
_entity_poly.type
_entity_poly.pdbx_seq_one_letter_code
_entity_poly.pdbx_strand_id
1 'polypeptide(L)'
;MVRRTVYGSRLASKVNNPDLKEGVHVRVSKLKDVFTKGYQQTFNDEIFIVGSVELKEGVYIYRLKDYDGEKVAGVFYTVEVQKVPYDPNRVYRVEKVLKWKGTV
;
A
#
# COMPACT_ATOMS: atom_id res chain seq x y z
N MET A 1 -1.02 19.66 49.23
CA MET A 1 -2.15 19.27 48.35
C MET A 1 -1.58 18.73 47.06
N VAL A 2 -1.56 17.40 46.88
CA VAL A 2 -0.92 16.74 45.72
C VAL A 2 -2.03 16.38 44.72
N ARG A 3 -2.00 16.95 43.51
CA ARG A 3 -2.90 16.53 42.44
C ARG A 3 -2.36 15.22 41.85
N ARG A 4 -3.00 14.09 42.18
CA ARG A 4 -2.84 12.86 41.39
C ARG A 4 -3.59 13.03 40.07
N THR A 5 -2.93 12.73 38.96
CA THR A 5 -3.58 12.67 37.65
C THR A 5 -4.61 11.54 37.66
N VAL A 6 -5.88 11.88 37.41
CA VAL A 6 -7.00 10.93 37.27
C VAL A 6 -6.95 10.14 35.96
N TYR A 7 -6.18 10.63 35.00
CA TYR A 7 -5.85 9.91 33.79
C TYR A 7 -4.73 8.92 34.11
N GLY A 8 -5.13 7.78 34.70
CA GLY A 8 -4.23 6.68 35.01
C GLY A 8 -3.32 6.36 33.82
N SER A 9 -2.11 5.90 34.12
CA SER A 9 -1.03 5.49 33.22
C SER A 9 -1.43 4.44 32.16
N ARG A 10 -2.32 4.83 31.24
CA ARG A 10 -2.86 4.05 30.11
C ARG A 10 -2.50 4.68 28.77
N LEU A 11 -1.42 5.47 28.72
CA LEU A 11 -0.89 6.04 27.49
C LEU A 11 0.01 5.07 26.70
N ALA A 12 -0.07 3.76 26.98
CA ALA A 12 0.39 2.77 26.03
C ALA A 12 -0.77 2.48 25.08
N SER A 13 -0.81 3.18 23.95
CA SER A 13 -1.73 2.85 22.86
C SER A 13 -1.51 1.38 22.50
N LYS A 14 -2.58 0.57 22.53
CA LYS A 14 -2.52 -0.83 22.14
C LYS A 14 -2.27 -0.88 20.64
N VAL A 15 -1.01 -1.03 20.25
CA VAL A 15 -0.61 -1.20 18.86
C VAL A 15 -1.09 -2.59 18.43
N ASN A 16 -2.13 -2.63 17.60
CA ASN A 16 -2.60 -3.87 16.97
C ASN A 16 -1.56 -4.34 15.95
N ASN A 17 -1.55 -5.62 15.58
CA ASN A 17 -0.63 -6.14 14.57
C ASN A 17 -0.95 -5.54 13.17
N PRO A 18 0.04 -5.37 12.25
CA PRO A 18 -0.26 -4.90 10.91
C PRO A 18 -1.12 -5.90 10.13
N ASP A 19 -1.99 -5.38 9.27
CA ASP A 19 -2.92 -6.18 8.44
C ASP A 19 -2.18 -6.90 7.31
N LEU A 20 -1.09 -6.30 6.82
CA LEU A 20 -0.27 -6.83 5.73
C LEU A 20 1.16 -7.06 6.22
N LYS A 21 1.79 -8.09 5.66
CA LYS A 21 3.19 -8.45 5.91
C LYS A 21 4.04 -8.13 4.70
N GLU A 22 5.35 -8.03 4.91
CA GLU A 22 6.33 -7.90 3.83
C GLU A 22 6.27 -9.11 2.88
N GLY A 23 6.50 -8.87 1.59
CA GLY A 23 6.43 -9.88 0.53
C GLY A 23 5.02 -10.23 0.05
N VAL A 24 3.97 -9.61 0.59
CA VAL A 24 2.60 -9.82 0.12
C VAL A 24 2.34 -9.02 -1.14
N HIS A 25 1.63 -9.62 -2.10
CA HIS A 25 1.18 -8.97 -3.32
C HIS A 25 -0.09 -8.15 -3.06
N VAL A 26 -0.09 -6.93 -3.57
CA VAL A 26 -1.14 -5.94 -3.29
C VAL A 26 -1.47 -5.09 -4.52
N ARG A 27 -2.68 -4.54 -4.54
CA ARG A 27 -3.12 -3.48 -5.45
C ARG A 27 -3.31 -2.18 -4.70
N VAL A 28 -3.14 -1.07 -5.40
CA VAL A 28 -3.28 0.29 -4.86
C VAL A 28 -4.53 0.95 -5.42
N SER A 29 -5.26 1.69 -4.58
CA SER A 29 -6.41 2.48 -5.00
C SER A 29 -6.03 3.63 -5.93
N LYS A 30 -6.85 3.88 -6.94
CA LYS A 30 -6.77 5.05 -7.81
C LYS A 30 -7.25 6.28 -7.06
N LEU A 31 -6.60 7.43 -7.33
CA LEU A 31 -7.12 8.72 -6.92
C LEU A 31 -8.45 8.97 -7.61
N LYS A 32 -9.48 9.28 -6.81
CA LYS A 32 -10.81 9.63 -7.33
C LYS A 32 -10.81 11.09 -7.76
N ASP A 33 -11.24 11.34 -8.99
CA ASP A 33 -11.57 12.67 -9.48
C ASP A 33 -13.00 13.07 -9.07
N VAL A 34 -13.32 14.35 -9.11
CA VAL A 34 -14.61 14.96 -8.71
C VAL A 34 -15.79 14.34 -9.49
N PHE A 35 -15.55 13.93 -10.73
CA PHE A 35 -16.56 13.36 -11.63
C PHE A 35 -16.34 11.88 -11.93
N THR A 36 -15.69 11.13 -11.03
CA THR A 36 -15.48 9.69 -11.20
C THR A 36 -16.82 8.96 -11.28
N LYS A 37 -17.01 8.17 -12.33
CA LYS A 37 -18.26 7.42 -12.53
C LYS A 37 -18.24 6.17 -11.66
N GLY A 38 -19.36 5.85 -11.01
CA GLY A 38 -19.44 4.72 -10.08
C GLY A 38 -19.12 3.34 -10.68
N TYR A 39 -19.17 3.20 -12.01
CA TYR A 39 -18.81 1.96 -12.70
C TYR A 39 -17.31 1.84 -13.02
N GLN A 40 -16.50 2.87 -12.77
CA GLN A 40 -15.06 2.82 -12.99
C GLN A 40 -14.36 2.05 -11.86
N GLN A 41 -13.38 1.22 -12.24
CA GLN A 41 -12.58 0.46 -11.29
C GLN A 41 -11.82 1.39 -10.34
N THR A 42 -11.93 1.13 -9.03
CA THR A 42 -11.32 1.96 -7.99
C THR A 42 -9.84 1.61 -7.72
N PHE A 43 -9.34 0.49 -8.23
CA PHE A 43 -7.95 0.04 -8.04
C PHE A 43 -7.17 0.02 -9.34
N ASN A 44 -5.85 0.20 -9.24
CA ASN A 44 -4.92 -0.02 -10.35
C ASN A 44 -4.86 -1.49 -10.73
N ASP A 45 -4.62 -1.74 -12.02
CA ASP A 45 -4.44 -3.11 -12.53
C ASP A 45 -3.07 -3.67 -12.19
N GLU A 46 -2.09 -2.79 -12.00
CA GLU A 46 -0.74 -3.09 -11.54
C GLU A 46 -0.75 -3.71 -10.14
N ILE A 47 0.12 -4.69 -9.95
CA ILE A 47 0.32 -5.40 -8.69
C ILE A 47 1.71 -5.06 -8.18
N PHE A 48 1.78 -4.74 -6.90
CA PHE A 48 3.02 -4.40 -6.20
C PHE A 48 3.28 -5.39 -5.07
N ILE A 49 4.49 -5.35 -4.54
CA ILE A 49 4.92 -6.17 -3.41
C ILE A 49 5.12 -5.25 -2.21
N VAL A 50 4.64 -5.65 -1.03
CA VAL A 50 4.91 -4.93 0.22
C VAL A 50 6.40 -5.05 0.55
N GLY A 51 7.11 -3.94 0.44
CA GLY A 51 8.55 -3.86 0.65
C GLY A 51 8.96 -3.64 2.09
N SER A 52 8.22 -2.81 2.83
CA SER A 52 8.40 -2.62 4.28
C SER A 52 7.11 -2.14 4.95
N VAL A 53 6.96 -2.48 6.23
CA VAL A 53 5.86 -2.03 7.08
C VAL A 53 6.39 -1.13 8.19
N GLU A 54 5.90 0.10 8.26
CA GLU A 54 6.28 1.08 9.29
C GLU A 54 5.06 1.43 10.15
N LEU A 55 5.28 1.72 11.44
CA LEU A 55 4.26 2.25 12.34
C LEU A 55 4.63 3.69 12.70
N LYS A 56 3.78 4.66 12.33
CA LYS A 56 3.95 6.06 12.70
C LYS A 56 2.69 6.58 13.38
N GLU A 57 2.85 7.20 14.55
CA GLU A 57 1.75 7.79 15.32
C GLU A 57 0.55 6.84 15.56
N GLY A 58 0.83 5.53 15.67
CA GLY A 58 -0.21 4.51 15.86
C GLY A 58 -0.90 4.04 14.58
N VAL A 59 -0.48 4.51 13.41
CA VAL A 59 -1.02 4.12 12.09
C VAL A 59 0.04 3.36 11.28
N TYR A 60 -0.39 2.27 10.64
CA TYR A 60 0.46 1.49 9.76
C TYR A 60 0.58 2.12 8.38
N ILE A 61 1.82 2.15 7.90
CA ILE A 61 2.21 2.72 6.63
C ILE A 61 3.03 1.67 5.86
N TYR A 62 2.69 1.48 4.60
CA TYR A 62 3.31 0.48 3.73
C TYR A 62 4.16 1.17 2.66
N ARG A 63 5.39 0.69 2.47
CA ARG A 63 6.19 1.02 1.30
C ARG A 63 6.13 -0.13 0.32
N LEU A 64 5.89 0.19 -0.94
CA LEU A 64 5.74 -0.80 -2.00
C LEU A 64 7.01 -0.89 -2.85
N LYS A 65 7.19 -2.05 -3.46
CA LYS A 65 8.20 -2.32 -4.47
C LYS A 65 7.51 -2.90 -5.71
N ASP A 66 8.09 -2.68 -6.87
CA ASP A 66 7.68 -3.36 -8.09
C ASP A 66 8.20 -4.80 -8.14
N TYR A 67 8.00 -5.48 -9.28
CA TYR A 67 8.50 -6.83 -9.50
C TYR A 67 10.01 -6.90 -9.75
N ASP A 68 10.62 -5.82 -10.25
CA ASP A 68 12.06 -5.68 -10.45
C ASP A 68 12.80 -5.34 -9.13
N GLY A 69 12.06 -5.11 -8.05
CA GLY A 69 12.57 -4.78 -6.72
C GLY A 69 12.80 -3.28 -6.49
N GLU A 70 12.44 -2.43 -7.44
CA GLU A 70 12.52 -0.98 -7.33
C GLU A 70 11.47 -0.46 -6.35
N LYS A 71 11.85 0.54 -5.54
CA LYS A 71 10.93 1.13 -4.56
C LYS A 71 9.97 2.09 -5.25
N VAL A 72 8.68 1.88 -5.04
CA VAL A 72 7.64 2.80 -5.49
C VAL A 72 7.73 4.09 -4.68
N ALA A 73 7.67 5.23 -5.35
CA ALA A 73 7.70 6.53 -4.71
C ALA A 73 6.45 6.75 -3.85
N GLY A 74 6.65 7.23 -2.62
CA GLY A 74 5.57 7.53 -1.68
C GLY A 74 5.39 6.48 -0.57
N VAL A 75 4.26 6.60 0.12
CA VAL A 75 3.84 5.74 1.22
C VAL A 75 2.34 5.52 1.11
N PHE A 76 1.87 4.33 1.49
CA PHE A 76 0.46 3.95 1.33
C PHE A 76 -0.13 3.52 2.67
N TYR A 77 -1.37 3.92 2.92
CA TYR A 77 -2.12 3.52 4.11
C TYR A 77 -2.86 2.21 3.90
N THR A 78 -3.26 1.55 5.00
CA THR A 78 -4.06 0.31 4.95
C THR A 78 -5.28 0.41 4.02
N VAL A 79 -5.98 1.55 4.01
CA VAL A 79 -7.21 1.73 3.21
C VAL A 79 -6.95 1.84 1.70
N GLU A 80 -5.72 2.19 1.33
CA GLU A 80 -5.32 2.37 -0.07
C GLU A 80 -4.77 1.08 -0.68
N VAL A 81 -4.48 0.07 0.15
CA VAL A 81 -3.79 -1.15 -0.24
C VAL A 81 -4.70 -2.36 -0.04
N GLN A 82 -4.92 -3.12 -1.11
CA GLN A 82 -5.71 -4.34 -1.07
C GLN A 82 -4.84 -5.57 -1.38
N LYS A 83 -4.89 -6.60 -0.52
CA LYS A 83 -4.22 -7.88 -0.78
C LYS A 83 -4.79 -8.58 -2.01
N VAL A 84 -3.92 -9.11 -2.85
CA VAL A 84 -4.29 -9.84 -4.07
C VAL A 84 -3.64 -11.22 -4.07
N PRO A 85 -4.38 -12.29 -4.43
CA PRO A 85 -3.77 -13.58 -4.69
C PRO A 85 -2.89 -13.50 -5.94
N TYR A 86 -1.62 -13.81 -5.77
CA TYR A 86 -0.66 -13.92 -6.87
C TYR A 86 -0.62 -15.36 -7.37
N ASP A 87 -0.73 -15.52 -8.69
CA ASP A 87 -0.60 -16.80 -9.38
C ASP A 87 0.36 -16.59 -10.56
N PRO A 88 1.52 -17.28 -10.59
CA PRO A 88 2.50 -17.11 -11.64
C PRO A 88 1.99 -17.51 -13.04
N ASN A 89 0.93 -18.32 -13.13
CA ASN A 89 0.34 -18.75 -14.39
C ASN A 89 -0.79 -17.83 -14.88
N ARG A 90 -1.12 -16.78 -14.13
CA ARG A 90 -2.19 -15.86 -14.48
C ARG A 90 -1.74 -14.87 -15.56
N VAL A 91 -2.62 -14.62 -16.52
CA VAL A 91 -2.41 -13.57 -17.53
C VAL A 91 -2.74 -12.20 -16.91
N TYR A 92 -1.80 -11.26 -17.01
CA TYR A 92 -1.94 -9.89 -16.54
C TYR A 92 -2.07 -8.92 -17.72
N ARG A 93 -2.81 -7.83 -17.51
CA ARG A 93 -2.97 -6.77 -18.52
C ARG A 93 -1.72 -5.90 -18.52
N VAL A 94 -1.11 -5.74 -19.69
CA VAL A 94 0.03 -4.83 -19.91
C VAL A 94 -0.49 -3.52 -20.46
N GLU A 95 -0.04 -2.38 -19.91
CA GLU A 95 -0.45 -1.06 -20.39
C GLU A 95 0.21 -0.71 -21.73
N LYS A 96 1.52 -0.89 -21.84
CA LYS A 96 2.29 -0.51 -23.02
C LYS A 96 3.50 -1.42 -23.22
N VAL A 97 3.70 -1.83 -24.47
CA VAL A 97 4.93 -2.48 -24.91
C VAL A 97 5.90 -1.40 -25.43
N LEU A 98 7.05 -1.24 -24.79
CA LEU A 98 8.07 -0.28 -25.19
C LEU A 98 8.88 -0.82 -26.38
N LYS A 99 9.09 0.01 -27.40
CA LYS A 99 10.02 -0.28 -28.50
C LYS A 99 11.35 0.42 -28.24
N TRP A 100 12.42 -0.35 -28.16
CA TRP A 100 13.78 0.20 -28.11
C TRP A 100 14.14 0.83 -29.45
N LYS A 101 14.59 2.09 -29.46
CA LYS A 101 15.28 2.69 -30.62
C LYS A 101 16.77 2.59 -30.34
N GLY A 102 17.47 1.72 -31.07
CA GLY A 102 18.93 1.64 -31.00
C GLY A 102 19.54 2.96 -31.46
N THR A 103 20.46 3.49 -30.66
CA THR A 103 21.33 4.59 -31.08
C THR A 103 22.42 4.01 -31.98
N VAL A 104 22.52 4.51 -33.20
CA VAL A 104 23.67 4.34 -34.09
C VAL A 104 24.79 5.25 -33.63
#